data_AF-A0A3B9GJQ5-F1
#
_entry.id   AF-A0A3B9GJQ5-F1
#
_cell.length_a   1.000
_cell.length_b   1.000
_cell.length_c   1.000
_cell.angle_alpha   90.00
_cell.angle_beta   90.00
_cell.angle_gamma   90.00
#
_symmetry.space_group_name_H-M   'P 1'
#
loop_
_entity.id
_entity.type
_entity.pdbx_description
1 polymer ?
#
loop_
_entity_poly.entity_id
_entity_poly.type
_entity_poly.pdbx_seq_one_letter_code
_entity_poly.pdbx_strand_id
1 'polypeptide(L)'
;YEQGPRMLLNLGHSIGHGVEVISGLAHGAAVAVGLIAAFGLVSRRARSGGDSAAGTSIERTAERVRAVLKALSLPLTLEDARLTASAATSPAAFREAVIEAMTADKKRRGADMLFALPRGIGNVTIEPVGLEELAGYVREAP
;
A
#
# COMPACT_ATOMS: atom_id res chain seq x y z
N TYR A 1 12.80 -7.46 -12.12
CA TYR A 1 12.81 -7.75 -10.67
C TYR A 1 14.11 -7.27 -10.09
N GLU A 2 14.03 -6.25 -9.25
CA GLU A 2 15.18 -5.78 -8.48
C GLU A 2 15.41 -6.78 -7.34
N GLN A 3 16.58 -7.40 -7.31
CA GLN A 3 17.02 -8.30 -6.25
C GLN A 3 18.00 -7.52 -5.36
N GLY A 4 17.89 -7.69 -4.03
CA GLY A 4 18.85 -7.13 -3.07
C GLY A 4 18.41 -5.81 -2.40
N PRO A 5 19.36 -5.02 -1.85
CA PRO A 5 19.08 -3.89 -0.95
C PRO A 5 18.17 -2.81 -1.52
N ARG A 6 18.11 -2.68 -2.85
CA ARG A 6 17.26 -1.71 -3.54
C ARG A 6 15.76 -1.98 -3.38
N MET A 7 15.37 -3.20 -2.99
CA MET A 7 13.97 -3.50 -2.71
C MET A 7 13.35 -2.61 -1.62
N LEU A 8 14.17 -2.06 -0.71
CA LEU A 8 13.71 -1.11 0.31
C LEU A 8 13.17 0.19 -0.32
N LEU A 9 13.65 0.56 -1.50
CA LEU A 9 13.19 1.75 -2.24
C LEU A 9 11.76 1.58 -2.76
N ASN A 10 11.28 0.33 -2.87
CA ASN A 10 9.92 0.02 -3.32
C ASN A 10 8.87 0.17 -2.21
N LEU A 11 9.22 0.77 -1.06
CA LEU A 11 8.24 1.10 -0.03
C LEU A 11 7.11 1.96 -0.64
N GLY A 12 5.87 1.53 -0.45
CA GLY A 12 4.69 2.18 -1.01
C GLY A 12 4.45 1.96 -2.51
N HIS A 13 5.44 1.48 -3.27
CA HIS A 13 5.33 1.37 -4.73
C HIS A 13 4.46 0.19 -5.18
N SER A 14 4.36 -0.89 -4.39
CA SER A 14 3.53 -2.04 -4.78
C SER A 14 2.05 -1.70 -4.93
N ILE A 15 1.45 -1.05 -3.91
CA ILE A 15 0.07 -0.55 -3.99
C ILE A 15 0.04 0.72 -4.84
N GLY A 16 1.07 1.57 -4.72
CA GLY A 16 1.19 2.82 -5.46
C GLY A 16 1.09 2.64 -6.98
N HIS A 17 1.76 1.65 -7.57
CA HIS A 17 1.64 1.39 -9.01
C HIS A 17 0.24 0.97 -9.43
N GLY A 18 -0.46 0.17 -8.61
CA GLY A 18 -1.85 -0.17 -8.88
C GLY A 18 -2.76 1.07 -8.87
N VAL A 19 -2.56 1.93 -7.87
CA VAL A 19 -3.27 3.21 -7.77
C VAL A 19 -2.94 4.12 -8.96
N GLU A 20 -1.66 4.25 -9.33
CA GLU A 20 -1.19 5.08 -10.43
C GLU A 20 -1.87 4.71 -11.74
N VAL A 21 -1.88 3.42 -12.09
CA VAL A 21 -2.47 2.91 -13.32
C VAL A 21 -3.97 3.16 -13.38
N ILE A 22 -4.69 2.99 -12.27
CA ILE A 22 -6.16 3.08 -12.25
C ILE A 22 -6.67 4.51 -12.06
N SER A 23 -5.98 5.32 -11.26
CA SER A 23 -6.41 6.70 -10.96
C SER A 23 -5.88 7.74 -11.95
N GLY A 24 -4.76 7.47 -12.62
CA GLY A 24 -4.06 8.49 -13.43
C GLY A 24 -3.36 9.57 -12.61
N LEU A 25 -3.23 9.37 -11.29
CA LEU A 25 -2.46 10.25 -10.42
C LEU A 25 -0.99 10.33 -10.86
N ALA A 26 -0.37 11.49 -10.61
CA ALA A 26 1.08 11.59 -10.71
C ALA A 26 1.78 10.59 -9.78
N HIS A 27 2.90 10.02 -10.23
CA HIS A 27 3.62 8.94 -9.53
C HIS A 27 3.77 9.17 -8.01
N GLY A 28 4.27 10.34 -7.60
CA GLY A 28 4.47 10.66 -6.18
C GLY A 28 3.17 10.68 -5.35
N ALA A 29 2.05 11.08 -5.95
CA ALA A 29 0.74 11.05 -5.30
C ALA A 29 0.22 9.61 -5.12
N ALA A 30 0.42 8.76 -6.12
CA ALA A 30 0.06 7.35 -6.02
C ALA A 30 0.93 6.60 -4.99
N VAL A 31 2.24 6.89 -4.94
CA VAL A 31 3.16 6.35 -3.93
C VAL A 31 2.79 6.80 -2.51
N ALA A 32 2.27 8.02 -2.33
CA ALA A 32 1.79 8.49 -1.02
C ALA A 32 0.63 7.64 -0.47
N VAL A 33 -0.35 7.31 -1.33
CA VAL A 33 -1.45 6.39 -0.99
C VAL A 33 -0.90 5.01 -0.66
N GLY A 34 -0.01 4.50 -1.52
CA GLY A 34 0.60 3.18 -1.33
C GLY A 34 1.45 3.08 -0.05
N LEU A 35 2.11 4.16 0.36
CA LEU A 35 2.88 4.23 1.60
C LEU A 35 1.98 4.10 2.84
N ILE A 36 0.89 4.87 2.91
CA ILE A 36 -0.07 4.77 4.01
C ILE A 36 -0.74 3.40 4.03
N ALA A 37 -1.07 2.87 2.86
CA ALA A 37 -1.61 1.53 2.71
C ALA A 37 -0.62 0.44 3.21
N ALA A 38 0.68 0.59 2.95
CA ALA A 38 1.69 -0.32 3.47
C ALA A 38 1.75 -0.31 5.01
N PHE A 39 1.68 0.86 5.65
CA PHE A 39 1.56 0.95 7.11
C PHE A 39 0.31 0.22 7.62
N GLY A 40 -0.85 0.44 6.99
CA GLY A 40 -2.09 -0.22 7.39
C GLY A 40 -2.03 -1.74 7.27
N LEU A 41 -1.39 -2.26 6.22
CA LEU A 41 -1.16 -3.71 6.05
C LEU A 41 -0.32 -4.28 7.20
N VAL A 42 0.79 -3.62 7.55
CA VAL A 42 1.67 -4.08 8.63
C VAL A 42 0.97 -4.01 9.99
N SER A 43 0.24 -2.93 10.26
CA SER A 43 -0.55 -2.80 11.49
C SER A 43 -1.59 -3.91 11.63
N ARG A 44 -2.28 -4.26 10.52
CA ARG A 44 -3.24 -5.36 10.51
C ARG A 44 -2.57 -6.71 10.80
N ARG A 45 -1.45 -7.00 10.14
CA ARG A 45 -0.65 -8.21 10.40
C ARG A 45 -0.22 -8.33 11.86
N ALA A 46 0.30 -7.25 12.44
CA ALA A 46 0.74 -7.23 13.83
C ALA A 46 -0.40 -7.57 14.80
N ARG A 47 -1.59 -6.97 14.60
CA ARG A 47 -2.77 -7.28 15.40
C ARG A 47 -3.24 -8.73 15.24
N SER A 48 -3.34 -9.22 14.01
CA SER A 48 -3.76 -10.60 13.73
C SER A 48 -2.76 -11.63 14.27
N GLY A 49 -1.48 -11.28 14.36
CA GLY A 49 -0.43 -12.10 14.97
C GLY A 49 -0.34 -12.03 16.50
N GLY A 50 -1.22 -11.27 17.16
CA GLY A 50 -1.25 -11.13 18.62
C GLY A 50 -0.29 -10.08 19.20
N ASP A 51 0.45 -9.35 18.36
CA ASP A 51 1.35 -8.27 18.80
C ASP A 51 0.67 -6.90 18.66
N SER A 52 -0.33 -6.67 19.52
CA SER A 52 -1.09 -5.42 19.57
C SER A 52 -0.21 -4.20 19.90
N ALA A 53 0.89 -4.39 20.63
CA ALA A 53 1.82 -3.32 20.98
C ALA A 53 2.60 -2.83 19.75
N ALA A 54 3.12 -3.76 18.94
CA ALA A 54 3.74 -3.41 17.67
C ALA A 54 2.74 -2.75 16.71
N GLY A 55 1.52 -3.29 16.60
CA GLY A 55 0.46 -2.70 15.78
C GLY A 55 0.16 -1.24 16.15
N THR A 56 0.01 -0.95 17.44
CA THR A 56 -0.23 0.41 17.94
C THR A 56 0.96 1.36 17.64
N SER A 57 2.19 0.87 17.76
CA SER A 57 3.40 1.65 17.46
C SER A 57 3.50 2.01 15.97
N ILE A 58 3.18 1.06 15.10
CA ILE A 58 3.16 1.24 13.64
C ILE A 58 2.08 2.25 13.26
N GLU A 59 0.88 2.17 13.84
CA GLU A 59 -0.19 3.15 13.61
C GLU A 59 0.20 4.56 14.03
N ARG A 60 0.81 4.73 15.22
CA ARG A 60 1.31 6.04 15.65
C ARG A 60 2.34 6.61 14.66
N THR A 61 3.18 5.75 14.10
CA THR A 61 4.14 6.15 13.07
C THR A 61 3.42 6.53 11.76
N ALA A 62 2.44 5.74 11.35
CA ALA A 62 1.62 6.00 10.18
C ALA A 62 0.94 7.38 10.27
N GLU A 63 0.43 7.76 11.44
CA GLU A 63 -0.20 9.07 11.67
C GLU A 63 0.79 10.24 11.52
N ARG A 64 2.05 10.06 11.94
CA ARG A 64 3.11 11.06 11.71
C ARG A 64 3.41 11.23 10.22
N VAL A 65 3.48 10.11 9.48
CA VAL A 65 3.68 10.13 8.02
C VAL A 65 2.48 10.76 7.33
N ARG A 66 1.25 10.39 7.73
CA ARG A 66 -0.01 10.96 7.23
C ARG A 66 -0.04 12.48 7.42
N ALA A 67 0.39 12.99 8.57
CA ALA A 67 0.44 14.42 8.84
C ALA A 67 1.36 15.18 7.86
N VAL A 68 2.54 14.62 7.56
CA VAL A 68 3.48 15.21 6.60
C VAL A 68 2.91 15.18 5.18
N LEU A 69 2.40 14.02 4.73
CA LEU A 69 1.82 13.90 3.38
C LEU A 69 0.59 14.81 3.20
N LYS A 70 -0.23 14.95 4.25
CA LYS A 70 -1.36 15.88 4.26
C LYS A 70 -0.92 17.34 4.14
N ALA A 71 0.17 17.73 4.81
CA ALA A 71 0.73 19.08 4.70
C ALA A 71 1.28 19.37 3.29
N LEU A 72 1.64 18.33 2.53
CA LEU A 72 2.03 18.41 1.12
C LEU A 72 0.83 18.32 0.15
N SER A 73 -0.40 18.27 0.67
CA SER A 73 -1.63 18.11 -0.12
C SER A 73 -1.66 16.86 -1.00
N LEU A 74 -1.00 15.78 -0.55
CA LEU A 74 -1.02 14.50 -1.24
C LEU A 74 -2.23 13.65 -0.82
N PRO A 75 -2.78 12.83 -1.74
CA PRO A 75 -3.83 11.88 -1.40
C PRO A 75 -3.30 10.81 -0.43
N LEU A 76 -4.15 10.36 0.49
CA LEU A 76 -3.76 9.47 1.60
C LEU A 76 -4.50 8.14 1.60
N THR A 77 -5.62 8.05 0.89
CA THR A 77 -6.50 6.87 0.87
C THR A 77 -6.80 6.42 -0.55
N LEU A 78 -7.29 5.18 -0.69
CA LEU A 78 -7.76 4.69 -1.98
C LEU A 78 -8.98 5.48 -2.46
N GLU A 79 -9.79 5.97 -1.51
CA GLU A 79 -10.93 6.84 -1.82
C GLU A 79 -10.47 8.20 -2.37
N ASP A 80 -9.45 8.83 -1.78
CA ASP A 80 -8.87 10.08 -2.32
C ASP A 80 -8.40 9.87 -3.77
N ALA A 81 -7.69 8.76 -4.02
CA ALA A 81 -7.23 8.43 -5.37
C ALA A 81 -8.39 8.16 -6.35
N ARG A 82 -9.43 7.46 -5.90
CA ARG A 82 -10.63 7.22 -6.70
C ARG A 82 -11.34 8.51 -7.09
N LEU A 83 -11.45 9.46 -6.15
CA LEU A 83 -12.10 10.74 -6.39
C LEU A 83 -11.31 11.63 -7.37
N THR A 84 -10.00 11.42 -7.51
CA THR A 84 -9.19 12.09 -8.54
C THR A 84 -9.25 11.41 -9.90
N ALA A 85 -9.73 10.16 -9.98
CA ALA A 85 -9.79 9.42 -11.22
C ALA A 85 -10.86 10.01 -12.16
N SER A 86 -10.53 10.12 -13.45
CA SER A 86 -11.45 10.66 -14.46
C SER A 86 -12.70 9.81 -14.67
N ALA A 87 -12.67 8.52 -14.33
CA ALA A 87 -13.77 7.59 -14.52
C ALA A 87 -14.58 7.42 -13.23
N ALA A 88 -15.87 7.78 -13.27
CA ALA A 88 -16.79 7.51 -12.17
C ALA A 88 -16.94 6.00 -11.95
N THR A 89 -16.23 5.49 -10.95
CA THR A 89 -16.21 4.07 -10.59
C THR A 89 -16.61 3.93 -9.13
N SER A 90 -17.39 2.89 -8.78
CA SER A 90 -17.75 2.62 -7.39
C SER A 90 -16.50 2.30 -6.55
N PRO A 91 -16.50 2.55 -5.23
CA PRO A 91 -15.37 2.20 -4.37
C PRO A 91 -14.91 0.75 -4.51
N ALA A 92 -15.85 -0.20 -4.60
CA ALA A 92 -15.54 -1.61 -4.77
C ALA A 92 -14.86 -1.91 -6.12
N ALA A 93 -15.40 -1.37 -7.22
CA ALA A 93 -14.83 -1.61 -8.55
C ALA A 93 -13.45 -0.97 -8.70
N PHE A 94 -13.21 0.20 -8.08
CA PHE A 94 -11.89 0.82 -8.06
C PHE A 94 -10.86 -0.05 -7.34
N ARG A 95 -11.23 -0.62 -6.18
CA ARG A 95 -10.36 -1.52 -5.40
C ARG A 95 -10.03 -2.80 -6.16
N GLU A 96 -11.02 -3.43 -6.79
CA GLU A 96 -10.76 -4.61 -7.63
C GLU A 96 -9.85 -4.30 -8.82
N ALA A 97 -10.03 -3.15 -9.48
CA ALA A 97 -9.16 -2.72 -10.55
C ALA A 97 -7.72 -2.48 -10.07
N VAL A 98 -7.54 -1.90 -8.88
CA VAL A 98 -6.22 -1.73 -8.25
C VAL A 98 -5.58 -3.10 -7.95
N ILE A 99 -6.34 -4.05 -7.41
CA ILE A 99 -5.86 -5.43 -7.17
C ILE A 99 -5.44 -6.10 -8.48
N GLU A 100 -6.24 -5.97 -9.53
CA GLU A 100 -5.92 -6.50 -10.86
C GLU A 100 -4.62 -5.87 -11.40
N ALA A 101 -4.49 -4.55 -11.34
CA ALA A 101 -3.29 -3.85 -11.81
C ALA A 101 -2.03 -4.28 -11.02
N MET A 102 -2.14 -4.45 -9.70
CA MET A 102 -1.04 -4.91 -8.84
C MET A 102 -0.59 -6.35 -9.15
N THR A 103 -1.49 -7.17 -9.68
CA THR A 103 -1.27 -8.61 -9.97
C THR A 103 -1.00 -8.88 -11.45
N ALA A 104 -1.36 -7.96 -12.35
CA ALA A 104 -1.21 -8.09 -13.80
C ALA A 104 0.25 -8.30 -14.23
N ASP A 105 1.19 -7.61 -13.59
CA ASP A 105 2.64 -7.74 -13.85
C ASP A 105 3.22 -9.12 -13.44
N LYS A 106 2.40 -9.99 -12.83
CA LYS A 106 2.88 -11.12 -12.01
C LYS A 106 2.24 -12.46 -12.30
N LYS A 107 1.55 -12.60 -13.44
CA LYS A 107 0.95 -13.87 -13.92
C LYS A 107 1.92 -15.06 -14.09
N ARG A 108 3.15 -15.05 -13.55
CA ARG A 108 4.15 -16.11 -13.78
C ARG A 108 5.02 -16.56 -12.60
N ARG A 109 4.89 -16.06 -11.35
CA ARG A 109 5.74 -16.55 -10.23
C ARG A 109 5.03 -16.58 -8.87
N GLY A 110 4.60 -17.78 -8.46
CA GLY A 110 4.27 -18.12 -7.07
C GLY A 110 2.99 -17.51 -6.49
N ALA A 111 2.68 -17.88 -5.23
CA ALA A 111 1.54 -17.36 -4.45
C ALA A 111 1.92 -16.16 -3.57
N ASP A 112 3.23 -15.98 -3.32
CA ASP A 112 3.78 -14.95 -2.44
C ASP A 112 4.65 -13.96 -3.19
N MET A 113 4.70 -12.76 -2.64
CA MET A 113 5.40 -11.63 -3.18
C MET A 113 6.23 -10.94 -2.11
N LEU A 114 7.46 -10.53 -2.42
CA LEU A 114 8.27 -9.76 -1.49
C LEU A 114 7.81 -8.28 -1.47
N PHE A 115 7.47 -7.78 -0.29
CA PHE A 115 7.07 -6.39 -0.06
C PHE A 115 8.03 -5.69 0.90
N ALA A 116 8.30 -4.42 0.61
CA ALA A 116 8.90 -3.50 1.56
C ALA A 116 7.82 -3.02 2.55
N LEU A 117 7.94 -3.48 3.79
CA LEU A 117 6.98 -3.28 4.87
C LEU A 117 7.56 -2.33 5.93
N PRO A 118 6.88 -1.22 6.26
CA PRO A 118 7.40 -0.29 7.25
C PRO A 118 7.14 -0.79 8.68
N ARG A 119 8.19 -0.88 9.49
CA ARG A 119 8.13 -1.16 10.93
C ARG A 119 8.29 0.09 11.80
N GLY A 120 8.77 1.18 11.20
CA GLY A 120 8.95 2.48 11.82
C GLY A 120 9.65 3.45 10.87
N ILE A 121 9.86 4.70 11.28
CA ILE A 121 10.64 5.66 10.48
C ILE A 121 12.08 5.17 10.39
N GLY A 122 12.59 5.01 9.17
CA GLY A 122 13.93 4.47 8.92
C GLY A 122 14.06 2.95 9.12
N ASN A 123 12.96 2.25 9.44
CA ASN A 123 12.96 0.80 9.64
C ASN A 123 11.96 0.13 8.68
N VAL A 124 12.48 -0.54 7.66
CA VAL A 124 11.72 -1.23 6.61
C VAL A 124 12.26 -2.64 6.48
N THR A 125 11.37 -3.62 6.46
CA THR A 125 11.70 -5.04 6.28
C THR A 125 11.19 -5.53 4.93
N ILE A 126 11.89 -6.50 4.34
CA ILE A 126 11.43 -7.19 3.13
C ILE A 126 10.81 -8.51 3.56
N GLU A 127 9.50 -8.66 3.36
CA GLU A 127 8.75 -9.84 3.81
C GLU A 127 7.82 -10.36 2.71
N PRO A 128 7.58 -11.67 2.66
CA PRO A 128 6.56 -12.24 1.78
C PRO A 128 5.15 -11.79 2.22
N VAL A 129 4.33 -11.46 1.22
CA VAL A 129 2.90 -11.18 1.34
C VAL A 129 2.18 -12.03 0.31
N GLY A 130 1.23 -12.83 0.79
CA GLY A 130 0.37 -13.63 -0.07
C GLY A 130 -0.56 -12.73 -0.88
N LEU A 131 -0.80 -13.09 -2.14
CA LEU A 131 -1.64 -12.30 -3.02
C LEU A 131 -3.07 -12.12 -2.48
N GLU A 132 -3.65 -13.17 -1.89
CA GLU A 132 -5.01 -13.10 -1.31
C GLU A 132 -5.06 -12.20 -0.07
N GLU A 133 -4.01 -12.24 0.77
CA GLU A 133 -3.94 -11.37 1.94
C GLU A 133 -3.91 -9.89 1.53
N LEU A 134 -3.13 -9.58 0.50
CA LEU A 134 -3.03 -8.24 -0.07
C LEU A 134 -4.34 -7.81 -0.73
N ALA A 135 -4.98 -8.69 -1.50
CA ALA A 135 -6.28 -8.42 -2.11
C ALA A 135 -7.35 -8.15 -1.02
N GLY A 136 -7.40 -8.99 0.00
CA GLY A 136 -8.27 -8.78 1.17
C GLY A 136 -7.96 -7.49 1.93
N TYR A 137 -6.70 -7.03 1.95
CA TYR A 137 -6.36 -5.71 2.48
C TYR A 137 -6.96 -4.58 1.65
N VAL A 138 -6.71 -4.59 0.33
CA VAL A 138 -7.13 -3.48 -0.55
C VAL A 138 -8.66 -3.35 -0.62
N ARG A 139 -9.40 -4.45 -0.51
CA ARG A 139 -10.88 -4.44 -0.44
C ARG A 139 -11.42 -3.69 0.79
N GLU A 140 -10.73 -3.78 1.91
CA GLU A 140 -11.17 -3.23 3.21
C GLU A 140 -10.45 -1.93 3.60
N ALA A 141 -9.35 -1.59 2.92
CA ALA A 141 -8.56 -0.42 3.25
C ALA A 141 -9.42 0.86 3.24
N PRO A 142 -9.14 1.86 4.08
CA PRO A 142 -9.88 3.13 4.03
C PRO A 142 -9.73 3.81 2.66
#